data_AF-A0A3L6JEP6-F1
#
_entry.id   AF-A0A3L6JEP6-F1
#
_cell.length_a   1.000
_cell.length_b   1.000
_cell.length_c   1.000
_cell.angle_alpha   90.00
_cell.angle_beta   90.00
_cell.angle_gamma   90.00
#
_symmetry.space_group_name_H-M   'P 1'
#
loop_
_entity.id
_entity.type
_entity.pdbx_description
1 polymer ?
#
loop_
_entity_poly.entity_id
_entity_poly.type
_entity_poly.pdbx_seq_one_letter_code
_entity_poly.pdbx_strand_id
1 'polypeptide(L)'
;MTIQPSEEELFTQLRRASRVLERMIQSVPRISSELGRMKQNHALREPPTQVVYKRHNPRTIVCITSALIQNDPIAAALSHITHTSSMPSLLRADDPAESPDTCETIVDTLLPEVMKLSGDILVINLKYSPMSDRFENLKAGIIGTRYILARKDKLESIGIGIRGAGMEVFYDDGFYGGGLLAYSLVKALNKKADATVVEVTLSRTAAESATVIQSLLRAVTSV
;
A
#
# COMPACT_ATOMS: atom_id res chain seq x y z
N MET A 1 38.90 -8.14 34.47
CA MET A 1 38.27 -8.06 35.79
C MET A 1 36.95 -7.36 35.64
N THR A 2 35.85 -8.09 35.76
CA THR A 2 34.48 -7.54 35.67
C THR A 2 34.09 -7.08 37.07
N ILE A 3 34.05 -5.77 37.29
CA ILE A 3 33.60 -5.20 38.57
C ILE A 3 32.09 -5.44 38.63
N GLN A 4 31.65 -6.32 39.54
CA GLN A 4 30.22 -6.47 39.79
C GLN A 4 29.72 -5.21 40.49
N PRO A 5 28.67 -4.54 39.97
CA PRO A 5 28.09 -3.38 40.60
C PRO A 5 27.61 -3.74 42.01
N SER A 6 27.83 -2.83 42.96
CA SER A 6 27.35 -3.06 44.33
C SER A 6 25.82 -3.15 44.34
N GLU A 7 25.26 -3.89 45.29
CA GLU A 7 23.81 -4.05 45.43
C GLU A 7 23.09 -2.69 45.51
N GLU A 8 23.74 -1.70 46.13
CA GLU A 8 23.28 -0.33 46.25
C GLU A 8 23.30 0.46 44.91
N GLU A 9 24.29 0.21 44.05
CA GLU A 9 24.32 0.73 42.67
C GLU A 9 23.21 0.11 41.83
N LEU A 10 22.96 -1.19 41.98
CA LEU A 10 21.90 -1.91 41.25
C LEU A 10 20.51 -1.39 41.64
N PHE A 11 20.26 -1.20 42.94
CA PHE A 11 19.03 -0.59 43.45
C PHE A 11 18.84 0.85 42.98
N THR A 12 19.93 1.62 42.90
CA THR A 12 19.88 3.00 42.40
C THR A 12 19.56 3.05 40.91
N GLN A 13 20.13 2.16 40.11
CA GLN A 13 19.83 2.02 38.69
C GLN A 13 18.37 1.58 38.46
N LEU A 14 17.87 0.63 39.24
CA LEU A 14 16.47 0.17 39.18
C LEU A 14 15.50 1.30 39.52
N ARG A 15 15.78 2.09 40.56
CA ARG A 15 14.98 3.27 40.90
C ARG A 15 14.99 4.34 39.81
N ARG A 16 16.13 4.55 39.13
CA ARG A 16 16.22 5.47 37.98
C ARG A 16 15.40 4.96 36.81
N ALA A 17 15.51 3.67 36.48
CA ALA A 17 14.73 3.04 35.41
C ALA A 17 13.22 3.11 35.69
N SER A 18 12.78 2.85 36.93
CA SER A 18 11.37 2.97 37.34
C SER A 18 10.84 4.38 37.15
N ARG A 19 11.59 5.42 37.53
CA ARG A 19 11.17 6.82 37.31
C ARG A 19 11.11 7.19 35.84
N VAL A 20 11.99 6.64 35.00
CA VAL A 20 11.93 6.87 33.55
C VAL A 20 10.70 6.19 32.95
N LEU A 21 10.42 4.95 33.36
CA LEU A 21 9.21 4.22 32.95
C LEU A 21 7.93 4.92 33.40
N GLU A 22 7.86 5.41 34.63
CA GLU A 22 6.72 6.18 35.14
C GLU A 22 6.50 7.46 34.33
N ARG A 23 7.57 8.19 34.00
CA ARG A 23 7.47 9.38 33.14
C ARG A 23 7.03 9.03 31.72
N MET A 24 7.51 7.91 31.16
CA MET A 24 7.06 7.42 29.85
C MET A 24 5.57 7.05 29.88
N ILE A 25 5.13 6.30 30.90
CA ILE A 25 3.73 5.94 31.10
C ILE A 25 2.85 7.18 31.25
N GLN A 26 3.30 8.21 31.97
CA GLN A 26 2.57 9.48 32.10
C GLN A 26 2.58 10.33 30.82
N SER A 27 3.54 10.13 29.92
CA SER A 27 3.64 10.83 28.64
C SER A 27 2.72 10.21 27.58
N VAL A 28 2.41 8.91 27.66
CA VAL A 28 1.51 8.22 26.72
C VAL A 28 0.11 8.85 26.66
N PRO A 29 -0.57 9.18 27.78
CA PRO A 29 -1.85 9.89 27.76
C PRO A 29 -1.78 11.27 27.11
N ARG A 30 -0.67 12.01 27.31
CA ARG A 30 -0.47 13.33 26.71
C ARG A 30 -0.32 13.22 25.19
N ILE A 31 0.53 12.30 24.73
CA ILE A 31 0.71 12.00 23.30
C ILE A 31 -0.62 11.54 22.69
N SER A 32 -1.37 10.68 23.38
CA SER A 32 -2.69 10.23 22.93
C SER A 32 -3.70 11.38 22.84
N SER A 33 -3.67 12.33 23.78
CA SER A 33 -4.54 13.50 23.77
C SER A 33 -4.17 14.51 22.69
N GLU A 34 -2.88 14.69 22.41
CA GLU A 34 -2.38 15.52 21.32
C GLU A 34 -2.71 14.91 19.97
N LEU A 35 -2.53 13.59 19.81
CA LEU A 35 -2.96 12.85 18.62
C LEU A 35 -4.48 12.91 18.44
N GLY A 36 -5.27 12.83 19.52
CA GLY A 36 -6.72 12.99 19.47
C GLY A 36 -7.14 14.39 19.02
N ARG A 37 -6.48 15.42 19.52
CA ARG A 37 -6.69 16.82 19.10
C ARG A 37 -6.22 17.07 17.68
N MET A 38 -5.09 16.51 17.26
CA MET A 38 -4.63 16.56 15.87
C MET A 38 -5.65 15.88 14.95
N LYS A 39 -6.15 14.69 15.31
CA LYS A 39 -7.22 14.01 14.56
C LYS A 39 -8.49 14.84 14.47
N GLN A 40 -8.96 15.45 15.56
CA GLN A 40 -10.14 16.33 15.53
C GLN A 40 -9.92 17.59 14.68
N ASN A 41 -8.74 18.20 14.76
CA ASN A 41 -8.39 19.38 13.97
C ASN A 41 -8.20 19.05 12.48
N HIS A 42 -7.79 17.83 12.16
CA HIS A 42 -7.72 17.33 10.78
C HIS A 42 -9.10 16.93 10.24
N ALA A 43 -9.93 16.26 11.03
CA ALA A 43 -11.29 15.86 10.62
C ALA A 43 -12.21 17.05 10.27
N LEU A 44 -11.95 18.23 10.84
CA LEU A 44 -12.68 19.47 10.52
C LEU A 44 -12.20 20.17 9.24
N ARG A 45 -11.19 19.61 8.55
CA ARG A 45 -10.51 20.21 7.38
C ARG A 45 -10.08 19.18 6.35
N GLU A 46 -10.70 18.01 6.27
CA GLU A 46 -10.40 17.11 5.15
C GLU A 46 -10.92 17.77 3.86
N PRO A 47 -10.06 18.21 2.93
CA PRO A 47 -10.52 18.56 1.60
C PRO A 47 -11.19 17.32 1.00
N PRO A 48 -12.13 17.48 0.05
CA PRO A 48 -12.71 16.32 -0.62
C PRO A 48 -11.58 15.43 -1.16
N THR A 49 -11.59 14.14 -0.82
CA THR A 49 -10.63 13.17 -1.35
C THR A 49 -10.54 13.35 -2.85
N GLN A 50 -9.35 13.65 -3.34
CA GLN A 50 -9.14 13.83 -4.77
C GLN A 50 -8.92 12.46 -5.39
N VAL A 51 -9.80 12.05 -6.29
CA VAL A 51 -9.60 10.85 -7.11
C VAL A 51 -9.36 11.26 -8.57
N VAL A 52 -8.22 10.87 -9.12
CA VAL A 52 -7.81 11.20 -10.50
C VAL A 52 -7.63 9.92 -11.30
N TYR A 53 -8.43 9.76 -12.35
CA TYR A 53 -8.33 8.63 -13.28
C TYR A 53 -7.68 9.04 -14.60
N LYS A 54 -6.53 8.44 -14.92
CA LYS A 54 -5.79 8.66 -16.17
C LYS A 54 -5.81 7.39 -17.02
N ARG A 55 -6.62 7.42 -18.08
CA ARG A 55 -6.82 6.30 -19.01
C ARG A 55 -5.60 6.08 -19.91
N HIS A 56 -5.11 4.84 -19.96
CA HIS A 56 -4.15 4.34 -20.95
C HIS A 56 -4.67 2.98 -21.47
N ASN A 57 -4.01 1.85 -21.17
CA ASN A 57 -4.58 0.54 -21.43
C ASN A 57 -5.83 0.34 -20.55
N PRO A 58 -7.03 0.19 -21.13
CA PRO A 58 -8.25 0.07 -20.36
C PRO A 58 -8.42 -1.29 -19.67
N ARG A 59 -7.69 -2.33 -20.09
CA ARG A 59 -7.78 -3.68 -19.54
C ARG A 59 -6.91 -3.91 -18.32
N THR A 60 -5.93 -3.06 -18.08
CA THR A 60 -5.09 -3.11 -16.88
C THR A 60 -5.21 -1.78 -16.14
N ILE A 61 -5.74 -1.82 -14.93
CA ILE A 61 -6.01 -0.64 -14.13
C ILE A 61 -5.29 -0.79 -12.80
N VAL A 62 -4.45 0.20 -12.47
CA VAL A 62 -3.71 0.23 -11.21
C VAL A 62 -4.25 1.37 -10.35
N CYS A 63 -4.85 1.00 -9.22
CA CYS A 63 -5.33 1.91 -8.20
C CYS A 63 -4.22 2.16 -7.19
N ILE A 64 -3.92 3.42 -6.86
CA ILE A 64 -2.92 3.79 -5.85
C ILE A 64 -3.53 4.89 -4.99
N THR A 65 -3.89 4.55 -3.77
CA THR A 65 -4.67 5.44 -2.90
C THR A 65 -3.86 6.56 -2.28
N SER A 66 -2.53 6.48 -2.32
CA SER A 66 -1.61 7.49 -1.78
C SER A 66 -0.89 8.32 -2.84
N ALA A 67 -1.14 8.05 -4.12
CA ALA A 67 -0.32 8.60 -5.21
C ALA A 67 -0.47 10.11 -5.42
N LEU A 68 -1.41 10.80 -4.77
CA LEU A 68 -1.52 12.27 -4.82
C LEU A 68 -0.88 12.97 -3.61
N ILE A 69 -0.37 12.20 -2.64
CA ILE A 69 0.26 12.74 -1.43
C ILE A 69 1.70 13.15 -1.73
N GLN A 70 2.09 14.32 -1.25
CA GLN A 70 3.47 14.79 -1.36
C GLN A 70 4.41 13.88 -0.55
N ASN A 71 5.57 13.54 -1.12
CA ASN A 71 6.59 12.63 -0.55
C ASN A 71 6.16 11.17 -0.41
N ASP A 72 5.01 10.78 -0.97
CA ASP A 72 4.71 9.36 -1.14
C ASP A 72 5.72 8.72 -2.11
N PRO A 73 6.37 7.59 -1.76
CA PRO A 73 7.34 6.91 -2.59
C PRO A 73 6.85 6.59 -4.00
N ILE A 74 5.63 6.07 -4.11
CA ILE A 74 5.03 5.69 -5.40
C ILE A 74 4.70 6.96 -6.19
N ALA A 75 4.16 8.00 -5.54
CA ALA A 75 3.89 9.29 -6.19
C ALA A 75 5.16 9.93 -6.75
N ALA A 76 6.24 9.93 -5.96
CA ALA A 76 7.55 10.43 -6.37
C ALA A 76 8.09 9.63 -7.56
N ALA A 77 8.10 8.30 -7.47
CA ALA A 77 8.52 7.41 -8.55
C ALA A 77 7.71 7.66 -9.84
N LEU A 78 6.38 7.76 -9.75
CA LEU A 78 5.49 8.04 -10.88
C LEU A 78 5.80 9.38 -11.57
N SER A 79 6.22 10.40 -10.82
CA SER A 79 6.56 11.71 -11.39
C SER A 79 7.76 11.67 -12.34
N HIS A 80 8.63 10.66 -12.18
CA HIS A 80 9.83 10.47 -12.99
C HIS A 80 9.64 9.51 -14.16
N ILE A 81 8.45 8.90 -14.31
CA ILE A 81 8.20 7.90 -15.34
C ILE A 81 7.71 8.54 -16.64
N THR A 82 8.32 8.17 -17.76
CA THR A 82 7.81 8.51 -19.08
C THR A 82 6.53 7.73 -19.37
N HIS A 83 5.42 8.46 -19.53
CA HIS A 83 4.15 7.87 -19.92
C HIS A 83 4.19 7.39 -21.38
N THR A 84 4.01 6.09 -21.58
CA THR A 84 3.90 5.46 -22.91
C THR A 84 2.51 4.84 -23.08
N SER A 85 2.08 4.59 -24.32
CA SER A 85 0.79 3.94 -24.61
C SER A 85 0.67 2.53 -24.03
N SER A 86 1.81 1.89 -23.73
CA SER A 86 1.91 0.57 -23.11
C SER A 86 1.72 0.57 -21.58
N MET A 87 1.34 1.70 -20.98
CA MET A 87 1.11 1.81 -19.54
C MET A 87 -0.32 1.39 -19.16
N PRO A 88 -0.54 0.90 -17.94
CA PRO A 88 -1.88 0.64 -17.44
C PRO A 88 -2.60 1.98 -17.22
N SER A 89 -3.94 1.93 -17.20
CA SER A 89 -4.71 3.05 -16.68
C SER A 89 -4.41 3.22 -15.19
N LEU A 90 -4.27 4.46 -14.73
CA LEU A 90 -3.92 4.76 -13.34
C LEU A 90 -5.08 5.47 -12.67
N LEU A 91 -5.46 4.99 -11.50
CA LEU A 91 -6.44 5.64 -10.63
C LEU A 91 -5.72 6.04 -9.34
N ARG A 92 -5.59 7.34 -9.09
CA ARG A 92 -4.78 7.90 -8.00
C ARG A 92 -5.68 8.60 -6.99
N ALA A 93 -5.39 8.45 -5.70
CA ALA A 93 -6.04 9.22 -4.63
C ALA A 93 -5.02 9.81 -3.64
N ASP A 94 -5.50 10.62 -2.70
CA ASP A 94 -4.74 11.23 -1.59
C ASP A 94 -5.08 10.65 -0.20
N ASP A 95 -5.65 9.44 -0.15
CA ASP A 95 -6.09 8.79 1.08
C ASP A 95 -5.41 7.42 1.27
N PRO A 96 -4.27 7.38 1.98
CA PRO A 96 -3.50 6.15 2.20
C PRO A 96 -4.20 5.21 3.18
N ALA A 97 -5.17 5.71 3.96
CA ALA A 97 -5.91 4.94 4.96
C ALA A 97 -7.08 4.17 4.35
N GLU A 98 -7.41 4.43 3.08
CA GLU A 98 -8.53 3.81 2.37
C GLU A 98 -9.85 3.99 3.15
N SER A 99 -10.22 5.24 3.42
CA SER A 99 -11.53 5.53 4.00
C SER A 99 -12.66 4.94 3.14
N PRO A 100 -13.81 4.59 3.75
CA PRO A 100 -14.95 4.06 3.02
C PRO A 100 -15.37 4.92 1.83
N ASP A 101 -15.40 6.25 2.00
CA ASP A 101 -15.81 7.22 0.98
C ASP A 101 -14.84 7.23 -0.21
N THR A 102 -13.53 7.17 0.06
CA THR A 102 -12.52 7.03 -1.01
C THR A 102 -12.70 5.71 -1.74
N CYS A 103 -12.87 4.60 -1.01
CA CYS A 103 -13.04 3.29 -1.62
C CYS A 103 -14.28 3.24 -2.53
N GLU A 104 -15.41 3.79 -2.06
CA GLU A 104 -16.64 3.91 -2.83
C GLU A 104 -16.42 4.76 -4.08
N THR A 105 -15.80 5.94 -3.95
CA THR A 105 -15.48 6.82 -5.08
C THR A 105 -14.61 6.12 -6.14
N ILE A 106 -13.60 5.36 -5.70
CA ILE A 106 -12.74 4.57 -6.59
C ILE A 106 -13.56 3.51 -7.33
N VAL A 107 -14.40 2.76 -6.61
CA VAL A 107 -15.26 1.73 -7.19
C VAL A 107 -16.25 2.34 -8.19
N ASP A 108 -16.92 3.44 -7.84
CA ASP A 108 -17.90 4.12 -8.70
C ASP A 108 -17.27 4.73 -9.95
N THR A 109 -16.02 5.17 -9.85
CA THR A 109 -15.24 5.63 -11.01
C THR A 109 -14.85 4.46 -11.91
N LEU A 110 -14.46 3.33 -11.32
CA LEU A 110 -13.90 2.20 -12.03
C LEU A 110 -14.97 1.31 -12.68
N LEU A 111 -16.06 1.04 -11.96
CA LEU A 111 -17.05 0.03 -12.33
C LEU A 111 -17.70 0.32 -13.70
N PRO A 112 -18.16 1.55 -14.02
CA PRO A 112 -18.70 1.84 -15.34
C PRO A 112 -17.70 1.60 -16.47
N GLU A 113 -16.42 1.84 -16.23
CA GLU A 113 -15.36 1.64 -17.22
C GLU A 113 -15.07 0.15 -17.43
N VAL A 114 -14.99 -0.63 -16.35
CA VAL A 114 -14.78 -2.08 -16.40
C VAL A 114 -15.96 -2.81 -17.03
N MET A 115 -17.19 -2.39 -16.74
CA MET A 115 -18.41 -3.06 -17.24
C MET A 115 -18.58 -2.92 -18.77
N LYS A 116 -18.01 -1.87 -19.38
CA LYS A 116 -18.02 -1.66 -20.84
C LYS A 116 -17.03 -2.55 -21.59
N LEU A 117 -16.07 -3.17 -20.88
CA LEU A 117 -14.99 -3.94 -21.49
C LEU A 117 -15.35 -5.42 -21.62
N SER A 118 -14.79 -6.06 -22.64
CA SER A 118 -14.84 -7.50 -22.86
C SER A 118 -13.45 -8.13 -22.78
N GLY A 119 -13.41 -9.41 -22.38
CA GLY A 119 -12.18 -10.17 -22.17
C GLY A 119 -11.54 -9.91 -20.81
N ASP A 120 -10.31 -10.42 -20.64
CA ASP A 120 -9.57 -10.34 -19.37
C ASP A 120 -9.31 -8.89 -18.94
N ILE A 121 -9.71 -8.57 -17.71
CA ILE A 121 -9.51 -7.27 -17.08
C ILE A 121 -8.72 -7.49 -15.79
N LEU A 122 -7.64 -6.73 -15.59
CA LEU A 122 -6.80 -6.78 -14.42
C LEU A 122 -6.89 -5.46 -13.65
N VAL A 123 -7.30 -5.53 -12.39
CA VAL A 123 -7.32 -4.43 -11.45
C VAL A 123 -6.32 -4.73 -10.33
N ILE A 124 -5.37 -3.83 -10.11
CA ILE A 124 -4.35 -3.95 -9.06
C ILE A 124 -4.53 -2.81 -8.08
N ASN A 125 -4.76 -3.12 -6.81
CA ASN A 125 -4.53 -2.17 -5.73
C ASN A 125 -3.03 -2.17 -5.40
N LEU A 126 -2.31 -1.11 -5.74
CA LEU A 126 -0.87 -0.99 -5.52
C LEU A 126 -0.59 -0.06 -4.35
N LYS A 127 0.17 -0.56 -3.39
CA LYS A 127 0.56 0.13 -2.15
C LYS A 127 2.03 -0.02 -1.88
N TYR A 128 2.50 0.70 -0.87
CA TYR A 128 3.76 0.39 -0.21
C TYR A 128 3.57 0.33 1.31
N SER A 129 4.50 -0.33 1.98
CA SER A 129 4.59 -0.32 3.44
C SER A 129 6.05 -0.43 3.84
N PRO A 130 6.50 0.21 4.94
CA PRO A 130 7.79 -0.07 5.54
C PRO A 130 7.86 -1.55 5.97
N MET A 131 8.86 -2.27 5.49
CA MET A 131 9.08 -3.67 5.82
C MET A 131 10.37 -3.86 6.62
N SER A 132 10.62 -5.08 7.12
CA SER A 132 11.90 -5.39 7.77
C SER A 132 13.05 -5.27 6.76
N ASP A 133 14.27 -5.04 7.26
CA ASP A 133 15.47 -4.88 6.43
C ASP A 133 15.65 -6.00 5.41
N ARG A 134 15.26 -7.24 5.77
CA ARG A 134 15.29 -8.37 4.85
C ARG A 134 14.42 -8.11 3.61
N PHE A 135 13.17 -7.69 3.78
CA PHE A 135 12.25 -7.43 2.66
C PHE A 135 12.63 -6.16 1.89
N GLU A 136 13.13 -5.15 2.57
CA GLU A 136 13.62 -3.92 1.93
C GLU A 136 14.82 -4.19 1.01
N ASN A 137 15.81 -4.96 1.49
CA ASN A 137 16.99 -5.34 0.70
C ASN A 137 16.66 -6.17 -0.53
N LEU A 138 15.59 -6.96 -0.47
CA LEU A 138 15.11 -7.80 -1.57
C LEU A 138 14.16 -7.07 -2.52
N LYS A 139 13.85 -5.80 -2.24
CA LYS A 139 12.81 -5.04 -2.96
C LYS A 139 11.52 -5.86 -3.04
N ALA A 140 11.01 -6.32 -1.91
CA ALA A 140 9.87 -7.23 -1.88
C ALA A 140 8.62 -6.61 -2.53
N GLY A 141 7.89 -7.44 -3.28
CA GLY A 141 6.51 -7.21 -3.72
C GLY A 141 5.61 -8.29 -3.14
N ILE A 142 4.68 -7.92 -2.28
CA ILE A 142 3.81 -8.84 -1.57
C ILE A 142 2.44 -8.84 -2.22
N ILE A 143 1.97 -10.01 -2.65
CA ILE A 143 0.63 -10.19 -3.17
C ILE A 143 -0.30 -10.60 -2.02
N GLY A 144 -1.28 -9.76 -1.71
CA GLY A 144 -2.27 -10.02 -0.68
C GLY A 144 -3.29 -11.07 -1.12
N THR A 145 -3.52 -12.10 -0.31
CA THR A 145 -4.45 -13.20 -0.59
C THR A 145 -5.74 -13.14 0.20
N ARG A 146 -5.85 -12.28 1.22
CA ARG A 146 -7.06 -12.14 2.05
C ARG A 146 -8.30 -11.77 1.22
N TYR A 147 -8.14 -10.79 0.34
CA TYR A 147 -9.19 -10.34 -0.59
C TYR A 147 -8.62 -10.37 -1.99
N ILE A 148 -8.92 -11.44 -2.72
CA ILE A 148 -8.44 -11.66 -4.07
C ILE A 148 -9.57 -12.21 -4.95
N LEU A 149 -9.63 -11.73 -6.18
CA LEU A 149 -10.43 -12.31 -7.25
C LEU A 149 -9.48 -12.66 -8.38
N ALA A 150 -8.88 -13.85 -8.35
CA ALA A 150 -7.93 -14.25 -9.38
C ALA A 150 -7.96 -15.76 -9.56
N ARG A 151 -7.83 -16.21 -10.81
CA ARG A 151 -7.48 -17.60 -11.09
C ARG A 151 -6.00 -17.82 -10.75
N LYS A 152 -5.65 -19.05 -10.35
CA LYS A 152 -4.31 -19.39 -9.86
C LYS A 152 -3.22 -19.15 -10.91
N ASP A 153 -3.50 -19.49 -12.17
CA ASP A 153 -2.64 -19.24 -13.33
C ASP A 153 -2.38 -17.74 -13.53
N LYS A 154 -3.43 -16.92 -13.44
CA LYS A 154 -3.31 -15.46 -13.57
C LYS A 154 -2.49 -14.87 -12.42
N LEU A 155 -2.68 -15.36 -11.20
CA LEU A 155 -1.91 -14.96 -10.03
C LEU A 155 -0.42 -15.30 -10.17
N GLU A 156 -0.11 -16.46 -10.75
CA GLU A 156 1.26 -16.86 -11.07
C GLU A 156 1.89 -15.96 -12.13
N SER A 157 1.17 -15.63 -13.21
CA SER A 157 1.63 -14.70 -14.23
C SER A 157 1.89 -13.28 -13.68
N ILE A 158 1.03 -12.80 -12.78
CA ILE A 158 1.27 -11.52 -12.07
C ILE A 158 2.55 -11.61 -11.25
N GLY A 159 2.74 -12.71 -10.50
CA GLY A 159 3.97 -12.95 -9.74
C GLY A 159 5.22 -13.00 -10.62
N ILE A 160 5.16 -13.64 -11.79
CA ILE A 160 6.25 -13.63 -12.78
C ILE A 160 6.52 -12.21 -13.27
N GLY A 161 5.49 -11.42 -13.56
CA GLY A 161 5.62 -10.02 -13.96
C GLY A 161 6.30 -9.15 -12.90
N ILE A 162 5.92 -9.30 -11.62
CA ILE A 162 6.54 -8.59 -10.50
C ILE A 162 8.01 -9.01 -10.35
N ARG A 163 8.33 -10.31 -10.47
CA ARG A 163 9.74 -10.78 -10.47
C ARG A 163 10.55 -10.20 -11.63
N GLY A 164 9.96 -10.14 -12.82
CA GLY A 164 10.58 -9.54 -14.00
C GLY A 164 10.89 -8.05 -13.84
N ALA A 165 10.20 -7.34 -12.93
CA ALA A 165 10.51 -5.97 -12.57
C ALA A 165 11.64 -5.81 -11.54
N GLY A 166 12.31 -6.91 -11.16
CA GLY A 166 13.47 -6.90 -10.26
C GLY A 166 13.11 -6.95 -8.78
N MET A 167 11.96 -7.53 -8.43
CA MET A 167 11.46 -7.68 -7.06
C MET A 167 11.37 -9.15 -6.67
N GLU A 168 11.54 -9.47 -5.39
CA GLU A 168 11.18 -10.78 -4.87
C GLU A 168 9.69 -10.82 -4.49
N VAL A 169 8.99 -11.89 -4.89
CA VAL A 169 7.54 -12.00 -4.69
C VAL A 169 7.21 -12.89 -3.52
N PHE A 170 6.39 -12.36 -2.60
CA PHE A 170 5.84 -13.08 -1.47
C PHE A 170 4.31 -13.05 -1.52
N TYR A 171 3.68 -13.97 -0.80
CA TYR A 171 2.23 -14.04 -0.62
C TYR A 171 1.91 -13.89 0.85
N ASP A 172 0.84 -13.16 1.15
CA ASP A 172 0.46 -12.83 2.52
C ASP A 172 -1.06 -12.84 2.72
N ASP A 173 -1.51 -13.38 3.85
CA ASP A 173 -2.93 -13.43 4.24
C ASP A 173 -3.34 -12.26 5.15
N GLY A 174 -2.81 -11.09 4.81
CA GLY A 174 -3.23 -9.78 5.27
C GLY A 174 -2.52 -9.21 6.49
N PHE A 175 -1.24 -9.53 6.65
CA PHE A 175 -0.31 -8.71 7.43
C PHE A 175 0.11 -7.45 6.65
N TYR A 176 0.43 -7.61 5.36
CA TYR A 176 0.79 -6.54 4.43
C TYR A 176 -0.29 -6.31 3.35
N GLY A 177 -1.18 -7.29 3.15
CA GLY A 177 -2.33 -7.19 2.25
C GLY A 177 -3.69 -7.13 2.95
N GLY A 178 -4.77 -7.22 2.17
CA GLY A 178 -6.14 -7.28 2.66
C GLY A 178 -6.73 -5.92 3.06
N GLY A 179 -6.38 -4.83 2.36
CA GLY A 179 -6.97 -3.50 2.60
C GLY A 179 -8.46 -3.38 2.24
N LEU A 180 -9.08 -2.28 2.68
CA LEU A 180 -10.50 -2.01 2.45
C LEU A 180 -10.82 -1.82 0.96
N LEU A 181 -9.89 -1.22 0.20
CA LEU A 181 -10.10 -1.05 -1.23
C LEU A 181 -10.07 -2.40 -1.95
N ALA A 182 -9.15 -3.30 -1.60
CA ALA A 182 -9.09 -4.64 -2.19
C ALA A 182 -10.41 -5.41 -1.94
N TYR A 183 -10.93 -5.37 -0.71
CA TYR A 183 -12.24 -5.92 -0.39
C TYR A 183 -13.36 -5.30 -1.23
N SER A 184 -13.39 -3.96 -1.33
CA SER A 184 -14.44 -3.23 -2.06
C SER A 184 -14.44 -3.54 -3.56
N LEU A 185 -13.25 -3.60 -4.16
CA LEU A 185 -13.06 -3.96 -5.56
C LEU A 185 -13.50 -5.40 -5.84
N VAL A 186 -13.09 -6.36 -5.00
CA VAL A 186 -13.51 -7.77 -5.13
C VAL A 186 -15.03 -7.88 -5.02
N LYS A 187 -15.64 -7.21 -4.03
CA LYS A 187 -17.09 -7.21 -3.85
C LYS A 187 -17.84 -6.63 -5.05
N ALA A 188 -17.33 -5.54 -5.64
CA ALA A 188 -17.94 -4.89 -6.79
C ALA A 188 -17.79 -5.69 -8.09
N LEU A 189 -16.64 -6.37 -8.27
CA LEU A 189 -16.26 -7.01 -9.53
C LEU A 189 -16.49 -8.53 -9.55
N ASN A 190 -16.92 -9.16 -8.45
CA ASN A 190 -17.14 -10.61 -8.39
C ASN A 190 -18.13 -11.17 -9.42
N LYS A 191 -19.06 -10.35 -9.92
CA LYS A 191 -20.03 -10.72 -10.97
C LYS A 191 -19.47 -10.63 -12.39
N LYS A 192 -18.30 -10.02 -12.57
CA LYS A 192 -17.62 -9.89 -13.87
C LYS A 192 -16.67 -11.07 -14.03
N ALA A 193 -17.10 -12.07 -14.82
CA ALA A 193 -16.39 -13.35 -14.97
C ALA A 193 -14.91 -13.22 -15.37
N ASP A 194 -14.59 -12.23 -16.21
CA ASP A 194 -13.25 -12.02 -16.75
C ASP A 194 -12.40 -11.02 -15.93
N ALA A 195 -12.90 -10.58 -14.76
CA ALA A 195 -12.17 -9.64 -13.90
C ALA A 195 -11.20 -10.38 -12.98
N THR A 196 -9.98 -9.85 -12.90
CA THR A 196 -8.97 -10.21 -11.92
C THR A 196 -8.72 -8.99 -11.02
N VAL A 197 -8.83 -9.17 -9.70
CA VAL A 197 -8.52 -8.15 -8.70
C VAL A 197 -7.47 -8.71 -7.75
N VAL A 198 -6.34 -8.00 -7.64
CA VAL A 198 -5.26 -8.35 -6.70
C VAL A 198 -4.79 -7.10 -5.95
N GLU A 199 -4.27 -7.30 -4.75
CA GLU A 199 -3.52 -6.27 -4.04
C GLU A 199 -2.04 -6.60 -4.05
N VAL A 200 -1.21 -5.59 -4.30
CA VAL A 200 0.24 -5.67 -4.30
C VAL A 200 0.79 -4.60 -3.38
N THR A 201 1.49 -5.00 -2.33
CA THR A 201 2.17 -4.11 -1.38
C THR A 201 3.68 -4.20 -1.61
N LEU A 202 4.28 -3.08 -1.95
CA LEU A 202 5.72 -2.96 -2.18
C LEU A 202 6.46 -2.61 -0.89
N SER A 203 7.67 -3.14 -0.74
CA SER A 203 8.66 -2.56 0.18
C SER A 203 8.94 -1.10 -0.18
N ARG A 204 9.37 -0.30 0.79
CA ARG A 204 9.67 1.12 0.56
C ARG A 204 10.75 1.29 -0.51
N THR A 205 11.80 0.49 -0.46
CA THR A 205 12.93 0.51 -1.41
C THR A 205 12.48 0.22 -2.85
N ALA A 206 11.52 -0.69 -3.03
CA ALA A 206 10.91 -0.94 -4.34
C ALA A 206 10.05 0.25 -4.80
N ALA A 207 9.25 0.80 -3.88
CA ALA A 207 8.33 1.90 -4.16
C ALA A 207 9.03 3.21 -4.54
N GLU A 208 10.19 3.51 -3.95
CA GLU A 208 10.99 4.71 -4.25
C GLU A 208 11.72 4.63 -5.60
N SER A 209 11.85 3.43 -6.18
CA SER A 209 12.60 3.24 -7.42
C SER A 209 11.72 3.43 -8.66
N ALA A 210 11.88 4.58 -9.33
CA ALA A 210 11.16 4.88 -10.58
C ALA A 210 11.35 3.79 -11.67
N THR A 211 12.55 3.22 -11.79
CA THR A 211 12.82 2.12 -12.72
C THR A 211 12.04 0.85 -12.39
N VAL A 212 11.96 0.50 -11.10
CA VAL A 212 11.20 -0.68 -10.64
C VAL A 212 9.72 -0.46 -10.86
N ILE A 213 9.17 0.70 -10.48
CA ILE A 213 7.76 1.04 -10.70
C ILE A 213 7.42 1.04 -12.20
N GLN A 214 8.26 1.63 -13.04
CA GLN A 214 8.04 1.61 -14.50
C GLN A 214 8.04 0.19 -15.06
N SER A 215 8.99 -0.64 -14.62
CA SER A 215 9.09 -2.03 -15.04
C SER A 215 7.89 -2.85 -14.57
N LEU A 216 7.44 -2.65 -13.34
CA LEU A 216 6.24 -3.27 -12.77
C LEU A 216 5.00 -2.91 -13.60
N LEU A 217 4.75 -1.62 -13.82
CA LEU A 217 3.57 -1.16 -14.55
C LEU A 217 3.54 -1.71 -15.98
N ARG A 218 4.69 -1.82 -16.65
CA ARG A 218 4.79 -2.46 -17.97
C ARG A 218 4.56 -3.98 -17.90
N ALA A 219 5.16 -4.64 -16.92
CA ALA A 219 5.04 -6.07 -16.75
C ALA A 219 3.58 -6.51 -16.55
N VAL A 220 2.86 -5.84 -15.64
CA VAL A 220 1.44 -6.19 -15.35
C VAL A 220 0.49 -5.84 -16.49
N THR A 221 0.88 -4.95 -17.40
CA THR A 221 0.09 -4.65 -18.61
C THR A 221 0.21 -5.75 -19.67
N SER A 222 1.24 -6.58 -19.56
CA SER A 222 1.53 -7.68 -20.49
C SER A 222 1.01 -9.04 -19.99
N VAL A 223 0.35 -9.07 -18.82
CA VAL A 223 -0.18 -10.28 -18.17
C VAL A 223 -1.57 -10.62 -18.65
#